data_AF-K1T6K3-F1
#
_entry.id   AF-K1T6K3-F1
#
_cell.length_a   1.000
_cell.length_b   1.000
_cell.length_c   1.000
_cell.angle_alpha   90.00
_cell.angle_beta   90.00
_cell.angle_gamma   90.00
#
_symmetry.space_group_name_H-M   'P 1'
#
loop_
_entity.id
_entity.type
_entity.pdbx_description
1 polymer ?
#
loop_
_entity_poly.entity_id
_entity_poly.type
_entity_poly.pdbx_seq_one_letter_code
_entity_poly.pdbx_strand_id
1 'polypeptide(L)'
;METSPVTCHTLEEFYHIDGHTFEKQYKEVLSGFRQWEQLEHADKWLLFPENIGPCLAIDESSLSNGELYTFVTNREVRTREQSLVAVVAGTKAEDVIAVLQRIDEEHRNAVEEVTLDLSDSMRKIVRTAFPKASRVIDRFHIQKLACDAV
;
A
#
# COMPACT_ATOMS: atom_id res chain seq x y z
N MET A 1 17.31 14.69 11.65
CA MET A 1 15.98 14.08 11.43
C MET A 1 16.09 12.64 11.85
N GLU A 2 15.15 12.15 12.66
CA GLU A 2 15.16 10.77 13.15
C GLU A 2 15.10 9.78 11.99
N THR A 3 15.94 8.75 12.06
CA THR A 3 16.12 7.72 11.02
C THR A 3 15.39 6.41 11.33
N SER A 4 14.65 6.37 12.44
CA SER A 4 13.89 5.21 12.91
C SER A 4 12.45 5.61 13.20
N PRO A 5 11.45 4.85 12.73
CA PRO A 5 10.06 5.11 13.07
C PRO A 5 9.85 4.88 14.57
N VAL A 6 9.52 5.95 15.30
CA VAL A 6 9.18 5.90 16.72
C VAL A 6 7.73 6.34 16.91
N THR A 7 7.05 5.76 17.89
CA THR A 7 5.69 6.20 18.23
C THR A 7 5.74 7.56 18.93
N CYS A 8 4.67 8.36 18.83
CA CYS A 8 4.56 9.63 19.56
C CYS A 8 4.78 9.46 21.08
N HIS A 9 4.41 8.30 21.63
CA HIS A 9 4.65 7.94 23.03
C HIS A 9 6.13 7.81 23.38
N THR A 10 6.98 7.41 22.44
CA THR A 10 8.41 7.29 22.69
C THR A 10 9.05 8.67 22.91
N LEU A 11 8.46 9.74 22.37
CA LEU A 11 8.93 11.12 22.55
C LEU A 11 8.64 11.67 23.96
N GLU A 12 7.71 11.07 24.70
CA GLU A 12 7.37 11.48 26.07
C GLU A 12 8.58 11.39 27.01
N GLU A 13 9.34 10.29 26.94
CA GLU A 13 10.52 10.09 27.78
C GLU A 13 11.67 11.06 27.42
N PHE A 14 11.89 11.31 26.13
CA PHE A 14 13.01 12.14 25.66
C PHE A 14 12.76 13.64 25.76
N TYR A 15 11.50 14.07 25.57
CA TYR A 15 11.14 15.49 25.48
C TYR A 15 10.28 15.96 26.64
N HIS A 16 9.92 15.09 27.59
CA HIS A 16 9.07 15.39 28.74
C HIS A 16 7.71 16.02 28.33
N ILE A 17 7.14 15.49 27.23
CA ILE A 17 5.83 15.90 26.70
C ILE A 17 4.79 14.81 26.97
N ASP A 18 3.52 15.17 27.13
CA ASP A 18 2.44 14.19 27.23
C ASP A 18 2.21 13.51 25.86
N GLY A 19 2.55 12.23 25.74
CA GLY A 19 2.52 11.51 24.47
C GLY A 19 1.12 11.39 23.87
N HIS A 20 0.10 11.21 24.71
CA HIS A 20 -1.30 11.13 24.29
C HIS A 20 -1.82 12.45 23.69
N THR A 21 -1.51 13.57 24.35
CA THR A 21 -1.85 14.92 23.87
C THR A 21 -1.10 15.21 22.59
N PHE A 22 0.18 14.86 22.51
CA PHE A 22 0.98 15.06 21.31
C PHE A 22 0.47 14.24 20.13
N GLU A 23 0.12 12.96 20.31
CA GLU A 23 -0.47 12.13 19.26
C GLU A 23 -1.78 12.73 18.74
N LYS A 24 -2.64 13.18 19.65
CA LYS A 24 -3.88 13.86 19.28
C LYS A 24 -3.61 15.15 18.51
N GLN A 25 -2.68 15.99 18.97
CA GLN A 25 -2.30 17.21 18.27
C GLN A 25 -1.67 16.92 16.90
N TYR A 26 -0.86 15.87 16.81
CA TYR A 26 -0.26 15.44 15.56
C TYR A 26 -1.33 15.09 14.53
N LYS A 27 -2.30 14.24 14.90
CA LYS A 27 -3.41 13.87 14.02
C LYS A 27 -4.33 15.05 13.68
N GLU A 28 -4.75 15.82 14.68
CA GLU A 28 -5.81 16.80 14.51
C GLU A 28 -5.33 18.16 13.96
N VAL A 29 -4.04 18.48 14.12
CA VAL A 29 -3.50 19.82 13.82
C VAL A 29 -2.22 19.80 12.99
N LEU A 30 -1.23 18.97 13.34
CA LEU A 30 0.14 19.10 12.77
C LEU A 30 0.36 18.33 11.47
N SER A 31 -0.24 17.15 11.34
CA SER A 31 0.02 16.21 10.22
C SER A 31 -0.67 16.59 8.91
N GLY A 32 -1.63 17.53 8.95
CA GLY A 32 -2.47 17.82 7.80
C GLY A 32 -3.56 16.77 7.51
N PHE A 33 -3.72 15.77 8.38
CA PHE A 33 -4.65 14.65 8.18
C PHE A 33 -6.09 15.11 7.92
N ARG A 34 -6.56 16.17 8.61
CA ARG A 34 -7.92 16.71 8.44
C ARG A 34 -8.14 17.42 7.11
N GLN A 35 -7.07 17.73 6.38
CA GLN A 35 -7.10 18.40 5.09
C GLN A 35 -6.89 17.43 3.92
N TRP A 36 -6.74 16.12 4.18
CA TRP A 36 -6.60 15.14 3.12
C TRP A 36 -7.82 15.13 2.20
N GLU A 37 -7.60 15.24 0.90
CA GLU A 37 -8.66 15.13 -0.11
C GLU A 37 -9.40 13.79 -0.05
N GLN A 38 -8.70 12.75 0.43
CA GLN A 38 -9.19 11.38 0.54
C GLN A 38 -9.82 11.07 1.91
N LEU A 39 -9.95 12.05 2.81
CA LEU A 39 -10.36 11.82 4.21
C LEU A 39 -11.68 11.06 4.36
N GLU A 40 -12.67 11.31 3.48
CA GLU A 40 -14.00 10.70 3.55
C GLU A 40 -14.00 9.18 3.34
N HIS A 41 -12.98 8.65 2.66
CA HIS A 41 -12.87 7.23 2.32
C HIS A 41 -11.51 6.62 2.67
N ALA A 42 -10.67 7.36 3.39
CA ALA A 42 -9.31 6.95 3.78
C ALA A 42 -9.29 5.69 4.65
N ASP A 43 -10.40 5.36 5.32
CA ASP A 43 -10.62 4.11 6.05
C ASP A 43 -10.74 2.89 5.11
N LYS A 44 -11.13 3.11 3.85
CA LYS A 44 -11.39 2.06 2.86
C LYS A 44 -10.31 1.96 1.81
N TRP A 45 -9.81 3.08 1.30
CA TRP A 45 -8.74 3.08 0.30
C TRP A 45 -8.00 4.41 0.24
N LEU A 46 -6.76 4.34 -0.22
CA LEU A 46 -5.93 5.49 -0.58
C LEU A 46 -5.36 5.23 -1.98
N LEU A 47 -5.31 6.27 -2.81
CA LEU A 47 -4.81 6.19 -4.18
C LEU A 47 -3.89 7.36 -4.47
N PHE A 48 -2.72 7.07 -5.05
CA PHE A 48 -1.72 8.05 -5.48
C PHE A 48 -1.35 7.75 -6.94
N PRO A 49 -2.21 8.12 -7.91
CA PRO A 49 -1.99 7.81 -9.33
C PRO A 49 -0.64 8.30 -9.86
N GLU A 50 -0.14 9.43 -9.33
CA GLU A 50 1.14 10.04 -9.66
C GLU A 50 2.36 9.16 -9.34
N ASN A 51 2.20 8.17 -8.46
CA ASN A 51 3.27 7.26 -8.06
C ASN A 51 3.38 6.03 -8.98
N ILE A 52 2.49 5.88 -9.96
CA ILE A 52 2.51 4.75 -10.89
C ILE A 52 3.78 4.76 -11.75
N GLY A 53 4.28 3.56 -12.07
CA GLY A 53 5.46 3.36 -12.90
C GLY A 53 5.41 2.04 -13.66
N PRO A 54 6.41 1.75 -14.49
CA PRO A 54 6.44 0.56 -15.34
C PRO A 54 6.53 -0.74 -14.54
N CYS A 55 7.15 -0.72 -13.35
CA CYS A 55 7.31 -1.90 -12.49
C CYS A 55 6.53 -1.75 -11.19
N LEU A 56 5.43 -2.50 -11.04
CA LEU A 56 4.64 -2.53 -9.81
C LEU A 56 4.80 -3.84 -9.04
N ALA A 57 4.38 -3.83 -7.77
CA ALA A 57 4.13 -5.00 -6.96
C ALA A 57 2.77 -4.88 -6.28
N ILE A 58 2.04 -6.00 -6.20
CA ILE A 58 0.79 -6.13 -5.46
C ILE A 58 1.00 -7.16 -4.37
N ASP A 59 0.70 -6.78 -3.13
CA ASP A 59 0.84 -7.62 -1.95
C ASP A 59 -0.39 -7.50 -1.06
N GLU A 60 -0.66 -8.55 -0.27
CA GLU A 60 -1.73 -8.59 0.74
C GLU A 60 -1.09 -8.73 2.13
N SER A 61 -1.43 -7.83 3.06
CA SER A 61 -0.88 -7.88 4.42
C SER A 61 -1.96 -7.66 5.46
N SER A 62 -1.81 -8.31 6.61
CA SER A 62 -2.64 -8.06 7.78
C SER A 62 -2.02 -6.98 8.65
N LEU A 63 -2.76 -5.92 8.93
CA LEU A 63 -2.43 -4.97 9.98
C LEU A 63 -2.96 -5.47 11.33
N SER A 64 -2.79 -4.65 12.36
CA SER A 64 -3.30 -4.86 13.72
C SER A 64 -4.72 -5.42 13.72
N ASN A 65 -5.03 -6.32 14.66
CA ASN A 65 -6.37 -6.90 14.83
C ASN A 65 -6.90 -7.74 13.65
N GLY A 66 -6.03 -8.16 12.71
CA GLY A 66 -6.40 -9.09 11.65
C GLY A 66 -7.08 -8.45 10.44
N GLU A 67 -7.04 -7.11 10.35
CA GLU A 67 -7.53 -6.37 9.19
C GLU A 67 -6.61 -6.62 7.99
N LEU A 68 -7.16 -7.13 6.89
CA LEU A 68 -6.40 -7.37 5.67
C LEU A 68 -6.42 -6.15 4.78
N TYR A 69 -5.30 -5.88 4.11
CA TYR A 69 -5.15 -4.80 3.15
C TYR A 69 -4.41 -5.28 1.91
N THR A 70 -4.80 -4.78 0.75
CA THR A 70 -4.03 -4.90 -0.50
C THR A 70 -3.24 -3.63 -0.73
N PHE A 71 -1.94 -3.79 -0.95
CA PHE A 71 -1.00 -2.71 -1.25
C PHE A 71 -0.53 -2.82 -2.70
N VAL A 72 -0.48 -1.67 -3.39
CA VAL A 72 0.15 -1.55 -4.70
C VAL A 72 1.30 -0.57 -4.59
N THR A 73 2.50 -1.03 -4.96
CA THR A 73 3.73 -0.24 -4.83
C THR A 73 4.50 -0.20 -6.14
N ASN A 74 5.15 0.93 -6.41
CA ASN A 74 6.10 1.11 -7.50
C ASN A 74 7.50 0.66 -7.04
N ARG A 75 8.04 -0.35 -7.73
CA ARG A 75 9.33 -0.97 -7.39
C ARG A 75 10.53 -0.22 -7.95
N GLU A 76 10.35 0.65 -8.95
CA GLU A 76 11.46 1.41 -9.51
C GLU A 76 12.07 2.37 -8.49
N VAL A 77 11.23 2.90 -7.60
CA VAL A 77 11.63 3.89 -6.59
C VAL A 77 12.26 3.23 -5.34
N ARG A 78 12.40 1.89 -5.35
CA ARG A 78 13.06 1.08 -4.29
C ARG A 78 12.55 1.41 -2.87
N THR A 79 11.24 1.51 -2.71
CA THR A 79 10.58 1.78 -1.41
C THR A 79 10.98 3.13 -0.79
N ARG A 80 11.40 4.10 -1.61
CA ARG A 80 11.62 5.47 -1.17
C ARG A 80 10.30 6.26 -1.26
N GLU A 81 10.38 7.57 -1.08
CA GLU A 81 9.25 8.48 -1.29
C GLU A 81 8.57 8.18 -2.63
N GLN A 82 7.23 8.31 -2.69
CA GLN A 82 6.43 8.06 -3.91
C GLN A 82 6.41 6.60 -4.40
N SER A 83 6.72 5.63 -3.54
CA SER A 83 6.59 4.21 -3.89
C SER A 83 5.18 3.65 -3.69
N LEU A 84 4.32 4.28 -2.89
CA LEU A 84 2.98 3.77 -2.61
C LEU A 84 1.99 4.26 -3.68
N VAL A 85 1.40 3.35 -4.45
CA VAL A 85 0.41 3.68 -5.49
C VAL A 85 -1.01 3.55 -4.96
N ALA A 86 -1.31 2.48 -4.22
CA ALA A 86 -2.63 2.29 -3.65
C ALA A 86 -2.60 1.48 -2.35
N VAL A 87 -3.56 1.75 -1.48
CA VAL A 87 -3.93 0.94 -0.31
C VAL A 87 -5.42 0.68 -0.41
N VAL A 88 -5.85 -0.57 -0.25
CA VAL A 88 -7.27 -0.94 -0.26
C VAL A 88 -7.54 -1.84 0.94
N ALA A 89 -8.56 -1.52 1.72
CA ALA A 89 -9.03 -2.36 2.81
C ALA A 89 -9.70 -3.63 2.25
N GLY A 90 -9.25 -4.78 2.72
CA GLY A 90 -9.65 -6.10 2.26
C GLY A 90 -8.82 -6.61 1.08
N THR A 91 -9.13 -7.85 0.66
CA THR A 91 -8.43 -8.58 -0.43
C THR A 91 -9.38 -8.95 -1.58
N LYS A 92 -10.61 -8.43 -1.54
CA LYS A 92 -11.62 -8.72 -2.53
C LYS A 92 -11.27 -8.07 -3.86
N ALA A 93 -11.02 -8.90 -4.87
CA ALA A 93 -10.51 -8.46 -6.16
C ALA A 93 -11.35 -7.36 -6.82
N GLU A 94 -12.68 -7.43 -6.71
CA GLU A 94 -13.59 -6.44 -7.30
C GLU A 94 -13.39 -5.05 -6.70
N ASP A 95 -13.16 -4.99 -5.38
CA ASP A 95 -13.04 -3.72 -4.66
C ASP A 95 -11.68 -3.07 -4.98
N VAL A 96 -10.62 -3.88 -5.05
CA VAL A 96 -9.28 -3.43 -5.48
C VAL A 96 -9.29 -2.95 -6.94
N ILE A 97 -9.93 -3.70 -7.84
CA ILE A 97 -10.08 -3.32 -9.25
C ILE A 97 -10.81 -1.97 -9.36
N ALA A 98 -11.90 -1.78 -8.62
CA ALA A 98 -12.67 -0.54 -8.66
C ALA A 98 -11.84 0.68 -8.24
N VAL A 99 -10.96 0.51 -7.24
CA VAL A 99 -10.02 1.57 -6.84
C VAL A 99 -8.97 1.82 -7.93
N LEU A 100 -8.32 0.78 -8.44
CA LEU A 100 -7.27 0.92 -9.45
C LEU A 100 -7.78 1.48 -10.78
N GLN A 101 -9.04 1.20 -11.15
CA GLN A 101 -9.67 1.75 -12.36
C GLN A 101 -9.91 3.26 -12.31
N ARG A 102 -9.75 3.90 -11.15
CA ARG A 102 -9.72 5.37 -11.05
C ARG A 102 -8.42 5.97 -11.60
N ILE A 103 -7.36 5.17 -11.76
CA ILE A 103 -6.16 5.60 -12.47
C ILE A 103 -6.48 5.63 -13.98
N ASP A 104 -6.05 6.69 -14.65
CA ASP A 104 -6.25 6.84 -16.09
C ASP A 104 -5.75 5.62 -16.87
N GLU A 105 -6.49 5.28 -17.91
CA GLU A 105 -6.21 4.10 -18.73
C GLU A 105 -4.82 4.16 -19.38
N GLU A 106 -4.35 5.35 -19.77
CA GLU A 106 -3.01 5.56 -20.33
C GLU A 106 -1.92 5.13 -19.34
N HIS A 107 -1.99 5.62 -18.10
CA HIS A 107 -1.07 5.27 -17.03
C HIS A 107 -1.12 3.78 -16.70
N ARG A 108 -2.31 3.18 -16.64
CA ARG A 108 -2.46 1.73 -16.41
C ARG A 108 -1.89 0.88 -17.53
N ASN A 109 -2.00 1.35 -18.77
CA ASN A 109 -1.46 0.67 -19.95
C ASN A 109 0.05 0.84 -20.11
N ALA A 110 0.65 1.82 -19.43
CA ALA A 110 2.10 2.03 -19.40
C ALA A 110 2.83 1.09 -18.41
N VAL A 111 2.10 0.35 -17.57
CA VAL A 111 2.69 -0.65 -16.67
C VAL A 111 3.19 -1.85 -17.49
N GLU A 112 4.48 -2.17 -17.36
CA GLU A 112 5.16 -3.23 -18.11
C GLU A 112 5.22 -4.55 -17.33
N GLU A 113 5.38 -4.46 -16.00
CA GLU A 113 5.52 -5.62 -15.13
C GLU A 113 4.81 -5.40 -13.80
N VAL A 114 4.04 -6.41 -13.37
CA VAL A 114 3.50 -6.49 -12.01
C VAL A 114 3.99 -7.77 -11.36
N THR A 115 4.65 -7.63 -10.21
CA THR A 115 4.96 -8.77 -9.33
C THR A 115 3.81 -9.01 -8.36
N LEU A 116 3.44 -10.27 -8.21
CA LEU A 116 2.34 -10.71 -7.35
C LEU A 116 2.57 -12.13 -6.84
N ASP A 117 1.79 -12.53 -5.84
CA ASP A 117 1.82 -13.88 -5.30
C ASP A 117 0.97 -14.85 -6.13
N LEU A 118 1.02 -16.12 -5.73
CA LEU A 118 0.23 -17.21 -6.28
C LEU A 118 -1.24 -17.16 -5.83
N SER A 119 -1.88 -15.99 -5.93
CA SER A 119 -3.30 -15.81 -5.63
C SER A 119 -4.14 -15.56 -6.88
N ASP A 120 -5.28 -16.24 -7.00
CA ASP A 120 -6.23 -16.01 -8.08
C ASP A 120 -6.92 -14.63 -7.97
N SER A 121 -7.05 -14.07 -6.76
CA SER A 121 -7.53 -12.69 -6.56
C SER A 121 -6.58 -11.70 -7.23
N MET A 122 -5.28 -11.79 -6.92
CA MET A 122 -4.23 -10.93 -7.48
C MET A 122 -4.14 -11.08 -9.00
N ARG A 123 -4.21 -12.31 -9.52
CA ARG A 123 -4.22 -12.54 -10.98
C ARG A 123 -5.39 -11.85 -11.67
N LYS A 124 -6.58 -11.89 -11.05
CA LYS A 124 -7.77 -11.20 -11.54
C LYS A 124 -7.57 -9.68 -11.51
N ILE A 125 -7.04 -9.14 -10.41
CA ILE A 125 -6.73 -7.71 -10.27
C ILE A 125 -5.82 -7.25 -11.40
N VAL A 126 -4.66 -7.90 -11.57
CA VAL A 126 -3.67 -7.47 -12.58
C VAL A 126 -4.23 -7.55 -14.00
N ARG A 127 -4.92 -8.65 -14.34
CA ARG A 127 -5.48 -8.82 -15.69
C ARG A 127 -6.51 -7.74 -16.04
N THR A 128 -7.25 -7.25 -15.05
CA THR A 128 -8.29 -6.24 -15.27
C THR A 128 -7.77 -4.82 -15.16
N ALA A 129 -6.92 -4.53 -14.17
CA ALA A 129 -6.39 -3.19 -13.92
C ALA A 129 -5.22 -2.84 -14.85
N PHE A 130 -4.32 -3.78 -15.13
CA PHE A 130 -3.07 -3.58 -15.88
C PHE A 130 -2.95 -4.58 -17.04
N PRO A 131 -3.83 -4.50 -18.05
CA PRO A 131 -3.99 -5.56 -19.06
C PRO A 131 -2.76 -5.78 -19.95
N LYS A 132 -1.87 -4.79 -20.06
CA LYS A 132 -0.63 -4.87 -20.87
C LYS A 132 0.59 -5.35 -20.07
N ALA A 133 0.49 -5.42 -18.75
CA ALA A 133 1.61 -5.77 -17.91
C ALA A 133 1.89 -7.28 -17.94
N SER A 134 3.17 -7.63 -17.99
CA SER A 134 3.65 -8.97 -17.69
C SER A 134 3.46 -9.28 -16.20
N ARG A 135 3.16 -10.54 -15.89
CA ARG A 135 2.91 -11.01 -14.52
C ARG A 135 4.09 -11.84 -14.07
N VAL A 136 4.78 -11.38 -13.05
CA VAL A 136 5.90 -12.08 -12.44
C VAL A 136 5.48 -12.62 -11.08
N ILE A 137 5.74 -13.90 -10.83
CA ILE A 137 5.41 -14.51 -9.55
C ILE A 137 6.54 -14.21 -8.57
N ASP A 138 6.20 -13.78 -7.36
CA ASP A 138 7.19 -13.60 -6.30
C ASP A 138 7.81 -14.95 -5.88
N ARG A 139 9.13 -15.05 -6.06
CA ARG A 139 9.91 -16.23 -5.70
C ARG A 139 9.99 -16.47 -4.20
N PHE A 140 9.89 -15.42 -3.37
CA PHE A 140 9.98 -15.58 -1.92
C PHE A 140 8.75 -16.30 -1.37
N HIS A 141 7.57 -15.99 -1.89
CA HIS A 141 6.34 -16.72 -1.58
C HIS A 141 6.43 -18.20 -2.00
N ILE A 142 7.00 -18.50 -3.17
CA ILE A 142 7.24 -19.89 -3.59
C ILE A 142 8.18 -20.61 -2.62
N GLN A 143 9.28 -19.97 -2.21
CA GLN A 143 10.24 -20.56 -1.28
C GLN A 143 9.60 -20.84 0.08
N LYS A 144 8.82 -19.90 0.60
CA LYS A 144 8.10 -20.07 1.87
C LYS A 144 7.12 -21.26 1.80
N LEU A 145 6.31 -21.34 0.74
CA LEU A 145 5.39 -22.47 0.52
C LEU A 145 6.13 -23.83 0.45
N ALA A 146 7.30 -23.87 -0.18
CA ALA A 146 8.10 -25.09 -0.25
C ALA A 146 8.69 -25.48 1.11
N CYS A 147 9.10 -24.51 1.93
CA CYS A 147 9.61 -24.76 3.28
C CYS A 147 8.53 -25.20 4.26
N ASP A 148 7.32 -24.63 4.18
CA ASP A 148 6.20 -24.97 5.08
C ASP A 148 5.61 -26.37 4.80
N ALA A 149 5.94 -26.98 3.66
CA ALA A 149 5.48 -28.31 3.24
C ALA A 149 6.41 -29.47 3.68
N VAL A 150 7.47 -29.18 4.45
CA VAL A 150 8.44 -30.16 4.99
C VAL A 150 8.21 -30.36 6.48
#